data_AF-A0A2K5MG58-F1
#
_entry.id   AF-A0A2K5MG58-F1
#
_cell.length_a   1.000
_cell.length_b   1.000
_cell.length_c   1.000
_cell.angle_alpha   90.00
_cell.angle_beta   90.00
_cell.angle_gamma   90.00
#
_symmetry.space_group_name_H-M   'P 1'
#
loop_
_entity.id
_entity.type
_entity.pdbx_description
1 polymer ?
#
loop_
_entity_poly.entity_id
_entity_poly.type
_entity_poly.pdbx_seq_one_letter_code
_entity_poly.pdbx_strand_id
1 'polypeptide(L)' 'QEAKPSTEDLGDKKEGEYIKLKVIGQGVPMNSLRFLFEGQRIADNHTPKELGMEEEDVIEVYQEQTGGHSTV' A
#
# COMPACT_ATOMS: atom_id res chain seq x y z
N GLN A 1 5.19 -43.65 16.55
CA GLN A 1 4.34 -42.99 15.53
C GLN A 1 3.39 -42.09 16.29
N GLU A 2 3.59 -40.78 16.25
CA GLU A 2 2.59 -39.80 16.68
C GLU A 2 2.63 -38.66 15.67
N ALA A 3 1.44 -38.19 15.31
CA ALA A 3 1.17 -37.42 14.10
C ALA A 3 1.87 -36.06 14.10
N LYS A 4 2.37 -35.68 12.91
CA LYS A 4 2.80 -34.31 12.63
C LYS A 4 1.62 -33.35 12.85
N PRO A 5 1.76 -32.25 13.60
CA PRO A 5 0.71 -31.26 13.73
C PRO A 5 0.39 -30.64 12.37
N SER A 6 -0.88 -30.26 12.29
CA SER A 6 -1.73 -29.88 11.17
C SER A 6 -1.16 -28.85 10.21
N THR A 7 -1.51 -29.03 8.94
CA THR A 7 -1.37 -28.08 7.83
C THR A 7 -2.30 -26.86 8.02
N GLU A 8 -2.18 -26.17 9.14
CA GLU A 8 -2.98 -24.97 9.42
C GLU A 8 -2.33 -23.73 8.79
N ASP A 9 -3.09 -23.20 7.83
CA ASP A 9 -3.21 -21.78 7.57
C ASP A 9 -2.00 -21.08 6.93
N LEU A 10 -1.61 -21.56 5.76
CA LEU A 10 -1.10 -20.63 4.74
C LEU A 10 -2.32 -19.89 4.19
N GLY A 11 -2.83 -18.95 5.01
CA GLY A 11 -4.00 -18.14 4.69
C GLY A 11 -3.94 -17.66 3.26
N ASP A 12 -5.08 -17.72 2.58
CA ASP A 12 -5.28 -17.29 1.21
C ASP A 12 -4.53 -15.96 0.97
N LYS A 13 -3.30 -16.04 0.45
CA LYS A 13 -2.65 -14.88 -0.12
C LYS A 13 -3.54 -14.56 -1.31
N LYS A 14 -4.42 -13.58 -1.16
CA LYS A 14 -5.32 -13.17 -2.24
C LYS A 14 -4.45 -12.52 -3.31
N GLU A 15 -3.94 -13.35 -4.22
CA GLU A 15 -2.97 -12.99 -5.25
C GLU A 15 -3.52 -11.96 -6.27
N GLY A 16 -4.73 -11.44 -6.06
CA GLY A 16 -5.42 -10.55 -6.98
C GLY A 16 -5.99 -9.25 -6.39
N GLU A 17 -5.84 -8.96 -5.09
CA GLU A 17 -6.42 -7.74 -4.49
C GLU A 17 -5.35 -6.74 -4.01
N TYR A 18 -4.33 -6.43 -4.83
CA TYR A 18 -3.38 -5.35 -4.50
C TYR A 18 -3.84 -4.00 -5.08
N ILE A 19 -3.57 -2.91 -4.37
CA ILE A 19 -3.81 -1.56 -4.88
C ILE A 19 -2.71 -1.24 -5.91
N LYS A 20 -3.07 -1.12 -7.18
CA LYS A 20 -2.11 -0.79 -8.25
C LYS A 20 -2.03 0.72 -8.45
N LEU A 21 -1.01 1.34 -7.85
CA LEU A 21 -0.72 2.76 -8.03
C LEU A 21 0.19 2.97 -9.24
N LYS A 22 -0.21 3.84 -10.17
CA LYS A 22 0.59 4.23 -11.34
C LYS A 22 0.82 5.74 -11.34
N VAL A 23 2.07 6.16 -11.21
CA VAL A 23 2.46 7.57 -11.32
C VAL A 23 2.73 7.90 -12.79
N ILE A 24 2.01 8.87 -13.34
CA ILE A 24 2.16 9.34 -14.72
C ILE A 24 2.97 10.64 -14.77
N GLY A 25 4.29 10.53 -14.59
CA GLY A 25 5.20 11.68 -14.69
C GLY A 25 6.65 11.23 -14.77
N GLN A 26 7.40 11.69 -15.77
CA GLN A 26 8.83 11.43 -15.84
C GLN A 26 9.53 12.24 -14.73
N GLY A 27 10.16 11.55 -13.77
CA GLY A 27 11.06 12.18 -12.79
C GLY A 27 10.59 12.23 -11.34
N VAL A 28 9.40 11.72 -10.99
CA VAL A 28 8.97 11.61 -9.59
C VAL A 28 9.26 10.19 -9.09
N PRO A 29 10.22 10.00 -8.17
CA PRO A 29 10.53 8.68 -7.66
C PRO A 29 9.41 8.21 -6.71
N MET A 30 8.99 6.95 -6.79
CA MET A 30 7.80 6.48 -6.04
C MET A 30 7.95 6.60 -4.52
N ASN A 31 9.18 6.47 -4.01
CA ASN A 31 9.51 6.64 -2.61
C ASN A 31 9.49 8.10 -2.12
N SER A 32 9.37 9.09 -3.02
CA SER A 32 9.13 10.48 -2.64
C SER A 32 7.64 10.82 -2.62
N LEU A 33 6.75 9.83 -2.62
CA LEU A 33 5.31 10.03 -2.59
C LEU A 33 4.66 9.28 -1.42
N ARG A 34 3.62 9.88 -0.87
CA ARG A 34 2.74 9.31 0.14
C ARG A 34 1.33 9.23 -0.41
N PHE A 35 0.74 8.06 -0.33
CA PHE A 35 -0.62 7.78 -0.76
C PHE A 35 -1.53 7.67 0.47
N LEU A 36 -2.64 8.40 0.46
CA LEU A 36 -3.65 8.38 1.52
C LEU A 36 -5.01 7.98 0.95
N PHE A 37 -5.76 7.21 1.72
CA PHE A 37 -7.18 6.95 1.52
C PHE A 37 -7.90 7.33 2.81
N GLU A 38 -8.91 8.21 2.72
CA GLU A 38 -9.60 8.78 3.89
C GLU A 38 -8.65 9.30 4.99
N GLY A 39 -7.51 9.88 4.60
CA GLY A 39 -6.46 10.36 5.51
C GLY A 39 -5.54 9.28 6.10
N GLN A 40 -5.79 8.00 5.83
CA GLN A 40 -4.94 6.88 6.27
C GLN A 40 -3.88 6.54 5.23
N ARG A 41 -2.64 6.29 5.67
CA ARG A 41 -1.55 5.91 4.76
C ARG A 41 -1.75 4.50 4.21
N ILE A 42 -1.70 4.38 2.89
CA ILE A 42 -1.74 3.10 2.20
C ILE A 42 -0.33 2.48 2.22
N ALA A 43 -0.25 1.21 2.60
CA ALA A 43 0.98 0.42 2.55
C ALA A 43 0.91 -0.62 1.41
N ASP A 44 2.07 -1.12 0.99
CA ASP A 44 2.19 -2.05 -0.15
C ASP A 44 1.46 -3.39 0.08
N ASN A 45 1.23 -3.76 1.33
CA ASN A 45 0.51 -4.97 1.71
C ASN A 45 -1.00 -4.76 1.84
N HIS A 46 -1.51 -3.54 1.66
CA HIS A 46 -2.93 -3.26 1.76
C HIS A 46 -3.71 -3.67 0.52
N THR A 47 -4.93 -4.15 0.75
CA THR A 47 -5.90 -4.52 -0.29
C THR A 47 -7.02 -3.49 -0.40
N PRO A 48 -7.65 -3.28 -1.58
CA PRO A 48 -8.82 -2.40 -1.68
C PRO A 48 -9.95 -2.83 -0.73
N LYS A 49 -10.15 -4.16 -0.61
CA LYS A 49 -11.21 -4.75 0.22
C LYS A 49 -11.05 -4.44 1.71
N GLU A 50 -9.84 -4.50 2.26
CA GLU A 50 -9.63 -4.22 3.68
C GLU A 50 -9.74 -2.71 4.01
N LEU A 51 -9.45 -1.86 3.04
CA LEU A 51 -9.64 -0.42 3.14
C LEU A 51 -11.10 -0.01 2.88
N GLY A 52 -11.95 -0.94 2.43
CA GLY A 52 -13.33 -0.63 2.06
C GLY A 52 -13.44 0.24 0.81
N MET A 53 -12.45 0.16 -0.09
CA MET A 53 -12.45 0.94 -1.32
C MET A 53 -13.50 0.42 -2.32
N GLU A 54 -14.24 1.36 -2.89
CA GLU A 54 -15.20 1.15 -3.96
C GLU A 54 -14.66 1.65 -5.31
N GLU A 55 -15.41 1.39 -6.38
CA GLU A 55 -15.09 1.96 -7.69
C GLU A 55 -15.25 3.49 -7.63
N GLU A 56 -14.36 4.21 -8.33
CA GLU A 56 -14.32 5.69 -8.35
C GLU A 56 -13.83 6.38 -7.07
N ASP A 57 -13.43 5.63 -6.05
CA ASP A 57 -12.79 6.19 -4.86
C ASP A 57 -11.50 6.95 -5.18
N VAL A 58 -11.23 7.99 -4.39
CA VAL A 58 -10.12 8.92 -4.60
C VAL A 58 -8.97 8.60 -3.65
N ILE A 59 -7.77 8.49 -4.21
CA ILE A 59 -6.52 8.41 -3.47
C ILE A 59 -5.82 9.76 -3.52
N GLU A 60 -5.51 10.29 -2.36
CA GLU A 60 -4.73 11.52 -2.24
C GLU A 60 -3.24 11.20 -2.32
N VAL A 61 -2.48 12.04 -3.04
CA VAL A 61 -1.04 11.84 -3.24
C VAL A 61 -0.29 13.10 -2.83
N TYR A 62 0.65 12.94 -1.90
CA TYR A 62 1.52 14.01 -1.41
C TYR A 62 2.99 13.68 -1.69
N GLN A 63 3.84 14.69 -1.81
CA GLN A 63 5.29 14.45 -1.76
C GLN A 63 5.69 14.06 -0.33
N GLU A 64 6.37 12.92 -0.18
CA GLU A 64 6.96 12.49 1.08
C GLU A 64 8.09 13.48 1.43
N GLN A 65 7.91 14.24 2.51
CA GLN A 65 8.92 15.17 2.98
C GLN A 65 10.07 14.40 3.64
N THR A 66 11.05 13.96 2.86
CA THR A 66 12.30 13.39 3.37
C THR A 66 13.32 14.50 3.62
N GLY A 67 13.23 15.13 4.80
CA GLY A 67 14.28 16.02 5.32
C GLY A 67 14.29 17.44 4.74
N GLY A 68 14.13 18.43 5.61
CA GLY A 68 14.41 19.82 5.28
C GLY A 68 15.92 20.05 5.20
N HIS A 69 16.44 20.43 4.03
CA HIS A 69 17.73 21.09 3.94
C HIS A 69 17.61 22.47 4.59
N SER A 70 17.63 22.52 5.93
CA SER A 70 17.98 23.75 6.64
C SER A 70 19.50 23.89 6.58
N THR A 71 20.00 24.41 5.47
CA THR A 71 21.29 25.11 5.50
C THR A 71 21.03 26.49 6.10
N VAL A 72 21.31 26.65 7.40
CA VAL A 72 21.63 27.94 8.02
C VAL A 72 23.06 27.90 8.51
#